data_AF-A0A4U0XBF3-F1
#
_entry.id   AF-A0A4U0XBF3-F1
#
_cell.length_a   1.000
_cell.length_b   1.000
_cell.length_c   1.000
_cell.angle_alpha   90.00
_cell.angle_beta   90.00
_cell.angle_gamma   90.00
#
_symmetry.space_group_name_H-M   'P 1'
#
loop_
_entity.id
_entity.type
_entity.pdbx_description
1 polymer ?
#
loop_
_entity_poly.entity_id
_entity_poly.type
_entity_poly.pdbx_seq_one_letter_code
_entity_poly.pdbx_strand_id
1 'polypeptide(L)'
;MSTLRDDKTPDRFQLGMKHAAPLIRRKANFGREVKDHAEELMGALCNLQDPFDTEQFEELKLQAMVAILLSDVDAMGPWLSTHAFVEGYSIAQRCIMLSALGLGGRELAGFKDEDDLNPALPNTEFPSKRLPARLHATYTNAAPNKVSMRLNSTSKKIQDQLIQPLALQAADHSTARLNAVKVRTFSSRMAVERTKRKPAPNQLAKSFARSFFFPLANRYQQELAAYGSSSVFASAPVVLVTFLKTLALLFHASGPATVGLPELTMEFWDLLLSLRVQAAGDIAVLGAVLFAALTVLDVNTADQRRLLAQEEAKRVVEIQQWVQVVFERAGGGEMVSGGSEEEAKIRTLAAGVLVKIGEMVEEYQKGMFGRTTG
;
A
#
# COMPACT_ATOMS: atom_id res chain seq x y z
N MET A 1 -19.83 5.07 21.14
CA MET A 1 -18.87 4.63 22.18
C MET A 1 -19.44 3.54 23.08
N SER A 2 -20.56 3.76 23.77
CA SER A 2 -21.12 2.76 24.71
C SER A 2 -21.39 1.39 24.08
N THR A 3 -21.93 1.34 22.87
CA THR A 3 -22.22 0.08 22.15
C THR A 3 -20.98 -0.66 21.66
N LEU A 4 -19.86 0.04 21.42
CA LEU A 4 -18.59 -0.58 21.02
C LEU A 4 -17.86 -1.22 22.20
N ARG A 5 -18.19 -0.79 23.43
CA ARG A 5 -17.61 -1.31 24.67
C ARG A 5 -18.56 -2.31 25.39
N ASP A 6 -19.67 -2.69 24.75
CA ASP A 6 -20.63 -3.63 25.34
C ASP A 6 -20.13 -5.06 25.16
N ASP A 7 -19.58 -5.63 26.24
CA ASP A 7 -19.08 -7.00 26.34
C ASP A 7 -20.12 -7.98 26.90
N LYS A 8 -21.36 -7.52 27.12
CA LYS A 8 -22.43 -8.31 27.72
C LYS A 8 -23.53 -8.66 26.72
N THR A 9 -23.78 -7.79 25.75
CA THR A 9 -24.91 -7.94 24.82
C THR A 9 -24.42 -8.09 23.38
N PRO A 10 -24.43 -9.31 22.81
CA PRO A 10 -23.88 -9.56 21.47
C PRO A 10 -24.61 -8.75 20.39
N ASP A 11 -25.94 -8.64 20.48
CA ASP A 11 -26.73 -7.89 19.50
C ASP A 11 -26.37 -6.39 19.48
N ARG A 12 -26.10 -5.80 20.65
CA ARG A 12 -25.73 -4.38 20.74
C ARG A 12 -24.31 -4.13 20.24
N PHE A 13 -23.39 -5.04 20.55
CA PHE A 13 -22.03 -5.01 20.02
C PHE A 13 -22.02 -5.10 18.50
N GLN A 14 -22.70 -6.12 17.95
CA GLN A 14 -22.77 -6.32 16.50
C GLN A 14 -23.43 -5.13 15.79
N LEU A 15 -24.51 -4.58 16.35
CA LEU A 15 -25.15 -3.38 15.82
C LEU A 15 -24.20 -2.18 15.85
N GLY A 16 -23.45 -2.01 16.95
CA GLY A 16 -22.43 -0.97 17.09
C GLY A 16 -21.36 -1.07 16.01
N MET A 17 -20.81 -2.26 15.78
CA MET A 17 -19.78 -2.49 14.76
C MET A 17 -20.30 -2.23 13.35
N LYS A 18 -21.50 -2.72 13.00
CA LYS A 18 -22.10 -2.53 11.67
C LYS A 18 -22.36 -1.06 11.33
N HIS A 19 -22.71 -0.25 12.33
CA HIS A 19 -23.06 1.15 12.11
C HIS A 19 -21.95 2.16 12.44
N ALA A 20 -20.82 1.72 13.02
CA ALA A 20 -19.72 2.60 13.39
C ALA A 20 -19.22 3.44 12.20
N ALA A 21 -18.74 2.81 11.14
CA ALA A 21 -18.17 3.52 9.99
C ALA A 21 -19.20 4.43 9.27
N PRO A 22 -20.44 3.97 8.97
CA PRO A 22 -21.45 4.86 8.36
C PRO A 22 -21.81 6.07 9.23
N LEU A 23 -21.94 5.90 10.55
CA LEU A 23 -22.29 7.00 11.46
C LEU A 23 -21.15 8.02 11.56
N ILE A 24 -19.91 7.56 11.67
CA ILE A 24 -18.72 8.42 11.72
C ILE A 24 -18.61 9.23 10.43
N ARG A 25 -18.72 8.59 9.26
CA ARG A 25 -18.69 9.27 7.95
C ARG A 25 -19.79 10.31 7.82
N ARG A 26 -21.02 10.00 8.28
CA ARG A 26 -22.15 10.93 8.24
C ARG A 26 -21.91 12.15 9.13
N LYS A 27 -21.30 11.98 10.30
CA LYS A 27 -21.04 13.05 11.26
C LYS A 27 -19.68 13.74 11.09
N ALA A 28 -18.77 13.22 10.26
CA ALA A 28 -17.42 13.77 10.09
C ALA A 28 -17.43 15.25 9.66
N ASN A 29 -18.41 15.64 8.85
CA ASN A 29 -18.61 17.02 8.39
C ASN A 29 -19.72 17.77 9.14
N PHE A 30 -20.27 17.18 10.22
CA PHE A 30 -21.37 17.77 10.99
C PHE A 30 -20.88 18.14 12.40
N GLY A 31 -20.58 19.43 12.59
CA GLY A 31 -20.06 19.94 13.86
C GLY A 31 -18.64 19.46 14.16
N ARG A 32 -18.28 19.43 15.44
CA ARG A 32 -16.95 18.99 15.91
C ARG A 32 -16.96 17.69 16.72
N GLU A 33 -18.14 17.12 17.00
CA GLU A 33 -18.30 15.94 17.88
C GLU A 33 -17.37 14.78 17.50
N VAL A 34 -17.28 14.44 16.20
CA VAL A 34 -16.39 13.35 15.75
C VAL A 34 -14.93 13.70 15.94
N LYS A 35 -14.54 14.95 15.65
CA LYS A 35 -13.16 15.43 15.79
C LYS A 35 -12.73 15.50 17.25
N ASP A 36 -13.59 16.06 18.11
CA ASP A 36 -13.37 16.22 19.55
C ASP A 36 -13.19 14.87 20.25
N HIS A 37 -13.76 13.79 19.70
CA HIS A 37 -13.67 12.43 20.24
C HIS A 37 -12.85 11.47 19.36
N ALA A 38 -12.15 11.96 18.33
CA ALA A 38 -11.49 11.11 17.32
C ALA A 38 -10.40 10.22 17.94
N GLU A 39 -9.56 10.78 18.81
CA GLU A 39 -8.50 10.03 19.49
C GLU A 39 -9.06 8.96 20.43
N GLU A 40 -10.10 9.28 21.21
CA GLU A 40 -10.73 8.32 22.12
C GLU A 40 -11.40 7.17 21.35
N LEU A 41 -12.10 7.51 20.26
CA LEU A 41 -12.73 6.54 19.37
C LEU A 41 -11.70 5.63 18.71
N MET A 42 -10.63 6.21 18.17
CA MET A 42 -9.55 5.46 17.53
C MET A 42 -8.83 4.55 18.53
N GLY A 43 -8.48 5.07 19.71
CA GLY A 43 -7.84 4.30 20.78
C GLY A 43 -8.71 3.13 21.27
N ALA A 44 -10.03 3.33 21.36
CA ALA A 44 -10.97 2.26 21.67
C ALA A 44 -10.98 1.18 20.58
N LEU A 45 -11.00 1.56 19.30
CA LEU A 45 -10.95 0.59 18.19
C LEU A 45 -9.60 -0.16 18.15
N CYS A 46 -8.47 0.53 18.35
CA CYS A 46 -7.14 -0.10 18.39
C CYS A 46 -7.09 -1.27 19.39
N ASN A 47 -7.70 -1.09 20.57
CA ASN A 47 -7.74 -2.09 21.63
C ASN A 47 -8.93 -3.06 21.56
N LEU A 48 -9.89 -2.80 20.68
CA LEU A 48 -11.12 -3.57 20.60
C LEU A 48 -10.85 -5.03 20.23
N GLN A 49 -11.34 -5.94 21.06
CA GLN A 49 -11.36 -7.39 20.84
C GLN A 49 -12.75 -7.83 20.38
N ASP A 50 -12.84 -9.05 19.87
CA ASP A 50 -14.12 -9.65 19.46
C ASP A 50 -14.58 -10.70 20.48
N PRO A 51 -15.36 -10.30 21.51
CA PRO A 51 -15.84 -11.24 22.53
C PRO A 51 -16.90 -12.22 22.02
N PHE A 52 -17.47 -12.00 20.83
CA PHE A 52 -18.66 -12.72 20.35
C PHE A 52 -18.49 -13.44 19.01
N ASP A 53 -17.27 -13.51 18.46
CA ASP A 53 -17.01 -14.03 17.10
C ASP A 53 -17.93 -13.37 16.06
N THR A 54 -17.88 -12.04 16.05
CA THR A 54 -18.73 -11.19 15.24
C THR A 54 -18.35 -11.34 13.77
N GLU A 55 -19.36 -11.62 12.94
CA GLU A 55 -19.15 -11.74 11.50
C GLU A 55 -18.50 -10.48 10.92
N GLN A 56 -17.41 -10.67 10.17
CA GLN A 56 -16.64 -9.59 9.52
C GLN A 56 -16.08 -8.55 10.51
N PHE A 57 -15.86 -8.92 11.78
CA PHE A 57 -15.37 -8.02 12.82
C PHE A 57 -14.16 -7.17 12.39
N GLU A 58 -13.10 -7.83 11.90
CA GLU A 58 -11.86 -7.16 11.50
C GLU A 58 -12.07 -6.17 10.35
N GLU A 59 -12.99 -6.47 9.42
CA GLU A 59 -13.36 -5.57 8.34
C GLU A 59 -14.15 -4.36 8.85
N LEU A 60 -15.17 -4.58 9.68
CA LEU A 60 -15.96 -3.51 10.29
C LEU A 60 -15.09 -2.59 11.15
N LYS A 61 -14.14 -3.18 11.90
CA LYS A 61 -13.13 -2.46 12.68
C LYS A 61 -12.25 -1.59 11.79
N LEU A 62 -11.69 -2.16 10.72
CA LEU A 62 -10.87 -1.42 9.75
C LEU A 62 -11.65 -0.27 9.10
N GLN A 63 -12.89 -0.51 8.67
CA GLN A 63 -13.77 0.52 8.08
C GLN A 63 -14.03 1.67 9.05
N ALA A 64 -14.26 1.36 10.34
CA ALA A 64 -14.47 2.36 11.36
C ALA A 64 -13.19 3.17 11.63
N MET A 65 -12.02 2.52 11.68
CA MET A 65 -10.72 3.20 11.82
C MET A 65 -10.46 4.14 10.63
N VAL A 66 -10.67 3.68 9.40
CA VAL A 66 -10.55 4.52 8.19
C VAL A 66 -11.51 5.72 8.25
N ALA A 67 -12.76 5.52 8.66
CA ALA A 67 -13.72 6.61 8.81
C ALA A 67 -13.27 7.68 9.81
N ILE A 68 -12.66 7.30 10.94
CA ILE A 68 -12.13 8.25 11.92
C ILE A 68 -10.89 8.95 11.37
N LEU A 69 -9.96 8.21 10.76
CA LEU A 69 -8.76 8.78 10.14
C LEU A 69 -9.12 9.89 9.14
N LEU A 70 -10.15 9.67 8.33
CA LEU A 70 -10.61 10.63 7.33
C LEU A 70 -11.43 11.79 7.89
N SER A 71 -11.87 11.71 9.15
CA SER A 71 -12.59 12.81 9.81
C SER A 71 -11.67 13.99 10.13
N ASP A 72 -10.40 13.73 10.44
CA ASP A 72 -9.36 14.74 10.62
C ASP A 72 -7.97 14.18 10.26
N VAL A 73 -7.64 14.20 8.97
CA VAL A 73 -6.41 13.58 8.45
C VAL A 73 -5.15 14.19 9.03
N ASP A 74 -5.15 15.50 9.28
CA ASP A 74 -3.97 16.23 9.77
C ASP A 74 -3.64 15.89 11.23
N ALA A 75 -4.67 15.61 12.04
CA ALA A 75 -4.48 15.14 13.42
C ALA A 75 -4.31 13.61 13.49
N MET A 76 -5.23 12.87 12.85
CA MET A 76 -5.33 11.41 13.03
C MET A 76 -4.29 10.62 12.26
N GLY A 77 -3.75 11.16 11.14
CA GLY A 77 -2.64 10.54 10.43
C GLY A 77 -1.40 10.38 11.33
N PRO A 78 -0.82 11.49 11.81
CA PRO A 78 0.32 11.45 12.73
C PRO A 78 0.04 10.70 14.04
N TRP A 79 -1.17 10.83 14.59
CA TRP A 79 -1.58 10.14 15.81
C TRP A 79 -1.55 8.62 15.62
N LEU A 80 -2.15 8.11 14.53
CA LEU A 80 -2.20 6.68 14.24
C LEU A 80 -0.84 6.14 13.82
N SER A 81 -0.05 6.94 13.08
CA SER A 81 1.35 6.63 12.79
C SER A 81 2.15 6.44 14.06
N THR A 82 1.98 7.29 15.07
CA THR A 82 2.68 7.12 16.37
C THR A 82 2.20 5.87 17.09
N HIS A 83 0.90 5.62 17.15
CA HIS A 83 0.33 4.46 17.86
C HIS A 83 0.72 3.10 17.27
N ALA A 84 1.01 3.05 15.96
CA ALA A 84 1.53 1.82 15.33
C ALA A 84 2.90 1.38 15.89
N PHE A 85 3.65 2.29 16.54
CA PHE A 85 4.97 2.01 17.14
C PHE A 85 4.93 1.87 18.67
N VAL A 86 3.91 2.40 19.35
CA VAL A 86 3.77 2.33 20.82
C VAL A 86 3.84 0.90 21.35
N GLU A 87 4.57 0.69 22.45
CA GLU A 87 4.64 -0.59 23.17
C GLU A 87 3.26 -1.05 23.69
N GLY A 88 3.06 -2.36 23.82
CA GLY A 88 1.81 -2.95 24.31
C GLY A 88 0.79 -3.34 23.23
N TYR A 89 0.93 -2.84 21.99
CA TYR A 89 0.16 -3.35 20.86
C TYR A 89 0.73 -4.64 20.29
N SER A 90 -0.16 -5.60 20.02
CA SER A 90 0.16 -6.85 19.34
C SER A 90 0.49 -6.64 17.86
N ILE A 91 1.13 -7.63 17.24
CA ILE A 91 1.43 -7.65 15.79
C ILE A 91 0.16 -7.40 14.96
N ALA A 92 -0.96 -8.07 15.29
CA ALA A 92 -2.22 -7.91 14.57
C ALA A 92 -2.76 -6.47 14.68
N GLN A 93 -2.68 -5.86 15.87
CA GLN A 93 -3.10 -4.48 16.09
C GLN A 93 -2.26 -3.48 15.28
N ARG A 94 -0.93 -3.67 15.24
CA ARG A 94 -0.06 -2.83 14.40
C ARG A 94 -0.38 -2.97 12.93
N CYS A 95 -0.60 -4.20 12.45
CA CYS A 95 -0.94 -4.46 11.05
C CYS A 95 -2.28 -3.82 10.64
N ILE A 96 -3.31 -3.83 11.50
CA ILE A 96 -4.59 -3.16 11.19
C ILE A 96 -4.46 -1.63 11.21
N MET A 97 -3.66 -1.05 12.11
CA MET A 97 -3.37 0.40 12.11
C MET A 97 -2.66 0.83 10.82
N LEU A 98 -1.62 0.10 10.42
CA LEU A 98 -0.91 0.35 9.16
C LEU A 98 -1.84 0.16 7.95
N SER A 99 -2.68 -0.87 7.98
CA SER A 99 -3.70 -1.09 6.93
C SER A 99 -4.71 0.06 6.85
N ALA A 100 -5.17 0.58 7.98
CA ALA A 100 -6.06 1.73 8.03
C ALA A 100 -5.40 2.99 7.44
N LEU A 101 -4.12 3.23 7.72
CA LEU A 101 -3.36 4.32 7.11
C LEU A 101 -3.27 4.18 5.59
N GLY A 102 -2.84 3.02 5.10
CA GLY A 102 -2.66 2.78 3.67
C GLY A 102 -3.95 2.89 2.88
N LEU A 103 -5.02 2.27 3.37
CA LEU A 103 -6.32 2.24 2.71
C LEU A 103 -7.07 3.56 2.86
N GLY A 104 -6.95 4.24 4.01
CA GLY A 104 -7.51 5.58 4.20
C GLY A 104 -6.84 6.61 3.30
N GLY A 105 -5.51 6.56 3.16
CA GLY A 105 -4.82 7.45 2.22
C GLY A 105 -5.22 7.19 0.76
N ARG A 106 -5.42 5.93 0.37
CA ARG A 106 -5.97 5.61 -0.96
C ARG A 106 -7.37 6.17 -1.17
N GLU A 107 -8.24 6.11 -0.16
CA GLU A 107 -9.55 6.75 -0.21
C GLU A 107 -9.44 8.27 -0.41
N LEU A 108 -8.49 8.91 0.28
CA LEU A 108 -8.19 10.34 0.18
C LEU A 108 -7.63 10.73 -1.20
N ALA A 109 -6.95 9.80 -1.87
CA ALA A 109 -6.48 9.95 -3.25
C ALA A 109 -7.58 9.70 -4.30
N GLY A 110 -8.77 9.26 -3.89
CA GLY A 110 -9.91 9.05 -4.77
C GLY A 110 -10.17 7.60 -5.18
N PHE A 111 -9.43 6.62 -4.65
CA PHE A 111 -9.58 5.19 -4.95
C PHE A 111 -10.70 4.51 -4.14
N LYS A 112 -11.87 5.16 -4.06
CA LYS A 112 -12.95 4.74 -3.14
C LYS A 112 -13.60 3.41 -3.50
N ASP A 113 -13.73 3.13 -4.80
CA ASP A 113 -14.44 1.95 -5.33
C ASP A 113 -13.49 0.79 -5.64
N GLU A 114 -12.19 1.04 -5.82
CA GLU A 114 -11.21 0.03 -6.23
C GLU A 114 -10.82 -0.94 -5.11
N ASP A 115 -10.91 -0.48 -3.86
CA ASP A 115 -10.51 -1.24 -2.67
C ASP A 115 -11.69 -1.93 -1.97
N ASP A 116 -12.94 -1.73 -2.43
CA ASP A 116 -14.18 -2.34 -1.91
C ASP A 116 -14.33 -2.27 -0.37
N LEU A 117 -13.74 -1.24 0.23
CA LEU A 117 -13.71 -1.01 1.68
C LEU A 117 -14.81 -0.08 2.15
N ASN A 118 -15.40 0.68 1.23
CA ASN A 118 -16.45 1.62 1.57
C ASN A 118 -17.77 0.88 1.51
N PRO A 119 -18.47 0.68 2.64
CA PRO A 119 -19.83 0.19 2.56
C PRO A 119 -20.61 1.19 1.71
N ALA A 120 -21.29 0.71 0.67
CA ALA A 120 -22.32 1.50 0.03
C ALA A 120 -23.26 1.98 1.13
N LEU A 121 -23.44 3.29 1.26
CA LEU A 121 -24.42 3.84 2.21
C LEU A 121 -25.75 3.16 1.86
N PRO A 122 -26.35 2.38 2.77
CA PRO A 122 -27.59 1.69 2.43
C PRO A 122 -28.63 2.74 2.05
N ASN A 123 -29.17 2.64 0.84
CA ASN A 123 -30.47 3.22 0.55
C ASN A 123 -31.42 2.66 1.60
N THR A 124 -32.11 3.56 2.31
CA THR A 124 -33.04 3.23 3.37
C THR A 124 -34.32 2.62 2.80
N GLU A 125 -34.23 1.42 2.24
CA GLU A 125 -35.38 0.57 1.96
C GLU A 125 -35.38 -0.63 2.90
N PHE A 126 -36.59 -0.94 3.36
CA PHE A 126 -36.92 -1.73 4.54
C PHE A 126 -36.37 -3.17 4.48
N PRO A 127 -35.90 -3.78 5.60
CA PRO A 127 -35.24 -5.10 5.55
C PRO A 127 -36.26 -6.23 5.33
N SER A 128 -36.27 -6.86 4.15
CA SER A 128 -36.99 -8.12 3.94
C SER A 128 -36.10 -9.32 4.32
N LYS A 129 -36.56 -10.09 5.30
CA LYS A 129 -35.93 -11.30 5.84
C LYS A 129 -35.55 -12.30 4.73
N ARG A 130 -34.26 -12.67 4.65
CA ARG A 130 -33.82 -13.93 4.03
C ARG A 130 -32.75 -14.61 4.90
N LEU A 131 -32.82 -15.94 4.95
CA LEU A 131 -31.98 -16.81 5.77
C LEU A 131 -30.50 -16.76 5.35
N PRO A 132 -29.53 -16.89 6.28
CA PRO A 132 -28.11 -16.76 5.98
C PRO A 132 -27.53 -17.95 5.20
N ALA A 133 -26.61 -17.65 4.28
CA ALA A 133 -25.81 -18.60 3.49
C ALA A 133 -24.75 -19.38 4.31
N ARG A 134 -25.05 -19.68 5.59
CA ARG A 134 -24.10 -20.19 6.58
C ARG A 134 -23.71 -21.67 6.41
N LEU A 135 -24.22 -22.36 5.39
CA LEU A 135 -23.96 -23.79 5.17
C LEU A 135 -22.97 -24.11 4.04
N HIS A 136 -22.44 -23.10 3.34
CA HIS A 136 -21.50 -23.34 2.23
C HIS A 136 -20.04 -22.97 2.52
N ALA A 137 -19.76 -22.29 3.63
CA ALA A 137 -18.42 -21.79 3.96
C ALA A 137 -17.69 -22.58 5.05
N THR A 138 -18.35 -23.56 5.70
CA THR A 138 -17.79 -24.27 6.86
C THR A 138 -16.70 -25.29 6.50
N TYR A 139 -16.44 -25.56 5.21
CA TYR A 139 -15.46 -26.57 4.77
C TYR A 139 -14.29 -26.05 3.94
N THR A 140 -14.09 -24.73 3.81
CA THR A 140 -12.90 -24.18 3.15
C THR A 140 -12.01 -23.49 4.18
N ASN A 141 -11.06 -24.28 4.71
CA ASN A 141 -9.76 -23.95 5.31
C ASN A 141 -9.59 -22.65 6.12
N ALA A 142 -9.04 -22.82 7.33
CA ALA A 142 -8.61 -21.78 8.26
C ALA A 142 -8.02 -20.54 7.55
N ALA A 143 -8.76 -19.43 7.62
CA ALA A 143 -8.39 -18.21 6.94
C ALA A 143 -7.37 -17.41 7.78
N PRO A 144 -6.19 -17.06 7.24
CA PRO A 144 -5.35 -16.02 7.84
C PRO A 144 -6.09 -14.68 7.83
N ASN A 145 -5.76 -13.81 8.79
CA ASN A 145 -6.37 -12.51 9.06
C ASN A 145 -6.83 -11.74 7.79
N LYS A 146 -8.15 -11.58 7.59
CA LYS A 146 -8.77 -11.01 6.37
C LYS A 146 -8.39 -9.53 6.10
N VAL A 147 -7.97 -8.79 7.12
CA VAL A 147 -7.52 -7.39 6.98
C VAL A 147 -6.17 -7.30 6.26
N SER A 148 -5.20 -8.12 6.65
CA SER A 148 -3.91 -8.23 5.94
C SER A 148 -4.14 -8.66 4.48
N MET A 149 -5.18 -9.45 4.21
CA MET A 149 -5.53 -9.87 2.85
C MET A 149 -5.90 -8.69 1.94
N ARG A 150 -6.62 -7.66 2.42
CA ARG A 150 -7.04 -6.52 1.59
C ARG A 150 -5.86 -5.67 1.16
N LEU A 151 -5.05 -5.21 2.11
CA LEU A 151 -3.83 -4.43 1.81
C LEU A 151 -2.89 -5.23 0.90
N ASN A 152 -2.71 -6.54 1.16
CA ASN A 152 -1.93 -7.42 0.31
C ASN A 152 -2.53 -7.58 -1.09
N SER A 153 -3.85 -7.69 -1.22
CA SER A 153 -4.53 -7.80 -2.51
C SER A 153 -4.41 -6.52 -3.34
N THR A 154 -4.53 -5.34 -2.73
CA THR A 154 -4.34 -4.05 -3.40
C THR A 154 -2.88 -3.88 -3.82
N SER A 155 -1.93 -4.20 -2.93
CA SER A 155 -0.50 -4.21 -3.28
C SER A 155 -0.20 -5.15 -4.44
N LYS A 156 -0.79 -6.36 -4.46
CA LYS A 156 -0.64 -7.30 -5.57
C LYS A 156 -1.23 -6.78 -6.88
N LYS A 157 -2.44 -6.20 -6.84
CA LYS A 157 -3.07 -5.59 -8.04
C LYS A 157 -2.17 -4.51 -8.64
N ILE A 158 -1.61 -3.63 -7.81
CA ILE A 158 -0.71 -2.55 -8.28
C ILE A 158 0.60 -3.13 -8.79
N GLN A 159 1.18 -4.11 -8.10
CA GLN A 159 2.35 -4.83 -8.58
C GLN A 159 2.11 -5.42 -9.98
N ASP A 160 0.99 -6.10 -10.19
CA ASP A 160 0.62 -6.67 -11.49
C ASP A 160 0.47 -5.57 -12.56
N GLN A 161 -0.15 -4.44 -12.22
CA GLN A 161 -0.29 -3.27 -13.10
C GLN A 161 1.05 -2.65 -13.50
N LEU A 162 2.02 -2.60 -12.58
CA LEU A 162 3.36 -2.04 -12.82
C LEU A 162 4.21 -2.97 -13.71
N ILE A 163 4.07 -4.29 -13.54
CA ILE A 163 4.88 -5.29 -14.25
C ILE A 163 4.31 -5.62 -15.64
N GLN A 164 2.99 -5.69 -15.79
CA GLN A 164 2.32 -6.10 -17.02
C GLN A 164 2.81 -5.37 -18.29
N PRO A 165 2.97 -4.03 -18.33
CA PRO A 165 3.46 -3.35 -19.53
C PRO A 165 4.90 -3.76 -19.89
N LEU A 166 5.76 -3.98 -18.90
CA LEU A 166 7.15 -4.41 -19.09
C LEU A 166 7.22 -5.83 -19.65
N ALA A 167 6.38 -6.73 -19.14
CA ALA A 167 6.26 -8.10 -19.64
C ALA A 167 5.77 -8.14 -21.10
N LEU A 168 4.78 -7.31 -21.45
CA LEU A 168 4.29 -7.21 -22.82
C LEU A 168 5.35 -6.65 -23.79
N GLN A 169 6.11 -5.64 -23.38
CA GLN A 169 7.22 -5.12 -24.18
C GLN A 169 8.30 -6.18 -24.40
N ALA A 170 8.69 -6.92 -23.36
CA ALA A 170 9.69 -7.99 -23.48
C ALA A 170 9.22 -9.12 -24.41
N ALA A 171 7.94 -9.52 -24.34
CA ALA A 171 7.35 -10.51 -25.24
C ALA A 171 7.31 -10.02 -26.70
N ASP A 172 7.03 -8.74 -26.91
CA ASP A 172 7.04 -8.13 -28.24
C ASP A 172 8.45 -8.07 -28.83
N HIS A 173 9.48 -7.81 -28.02
CA HIS A 173 10.88 -7.86 -28.45
C HIS A 173 11.35 -9.27 -28.78
N SER A 174 10.98 -10.29 -27.98
CA SER A 174 11.39 -11.69 -28.23
C SER A 174 10.70 -12.32 -29.44
N THR A 175 9.47 -11.86 -29.76
CA THR A 175 8.70 -12.32 -30.94
C THR A 175 8.88 -11.41 -32.17
N ALA A 176 9.73 -10.38 -32.10
CA ALA A 176 9.92 -9.40 -33.17
C ALA A 176 10.28 -10.03 -34.53
N ARG A 177 11.04 -11.15 -34.54
CA ARG A 177 11.42 -11.89 -35.74
C ARG A 177 10.25 -12.61 -36.43
N LEU A 178 9.18 -12.88 -35.70
CA LEU A 178 8.00 -13.63 -36.19
C LEU A 178 6.89 -12.70 -36.72
N ASN A 179 7.04 -11.38 -36.57
CA ASN A 179 5.98 -10.40 -36.78
C ASN A 179 6.11 -9.65 -38.13
N ALA A 180 5.91 -10.34 -39.25
CA ALA A 180 5.80 -9.68 -40.57
C ALA A 180 4.42 -9.02 -40.82
N VAL A 181 3.38 -9.42 -40.06
CA VAL A 181 1.99 -8.93 -40.24
C VAL A 181 1.32 -8.72 -38.87
N LYS A 182 1.81 -7.77 -38.06
CA LYS A 182 1.13 -7.38 -36.81
C LYS A 182 0.21 -6.20 -37.10
N VAL A 183 -1.09 -6.45 -37.23
CA VAL A 183 -2.11 -5.40 -37.28
C VAL A 183 -2.13 -4.73 -35.91
N ARG A 184 -1.71 -3.46 -35.87
CA ARG A 184 -1.72 -2.64 -34.66
C ARG A 184 -3.17 -2.33 -34.28
N THR A 185 -3.75 -3.13 -33.38
CA THR A 185 -5.07 -2.85 -32.81
C THR A 185 -4.97 -1.71 -31.79
N PHE A 186 -5.00 -0.47 -32.30
CA PHE A 186 -4.83 0.74 -31.51
C PHE A 186 -6.07 1.22 -30.73
N SER A 187 -7.23 0.55 -30.77
CA SER A 187 -8.48 1.20 -30.33
C SER A 187 -8.96 0.93 -28.90
N SER A 188 -8.33 0.03 -28.12
CA SER A 188 -8.85 -0.28 -26.77
C SER A 188 -8.42 0.72 -25.68
N ARG A 189 -7.23 1.33 -25.79
CA ARG A 189 -6.75 2.30 -24.78
C ARG A 189 -7.55 3.61 -24.78
N MET A 190 -7.86 4.16 -25.96
CA MET A 190 -8.68 5.37 -26.09
C MET A 190 -10.16 5.14 -25.73
N ALA A 191 -10.68 3.92 -25.94
CA ALA A 191 -12.05 3.58 -25.58
C ALA A 191 -12.26 3.47 -24.05
N VAL A 192 -11.23 3.03 -23.32
CA VAL A 192 -11.26 2.90 -21.85
C VAL A 192 -11.06 4.24 -21.15
N GLU A 193 -10.32 5.20 -21.73
CA GLU A 193 -10.21 6.56 -21.16
C GLU A 193 -11.49 7.38 -21.32
N ARG A 194 -12.24 7.21 -22.42
CA ARG A 194 -13.46 7.99 -22.70
C ARG A 194 -14.62 7.70 -21.73
N THR A 195 -14.61 6.58 -21.02
CA THR A 195 -15.67 6.17 -20.08
C THR A 195 -15.30 6.39 -18.61
N LYS A 196 -14.08 6.84 -18.29
CA LYS A 196 -13.69 7.13 -16.91
C LYS A 196 -14.28 8.47 -16.47
N ARG A 197 -15.10 8.43 -15.41
CA ARG A 197 -15.51 9.63 -14.66
C ARG A 197 -14.25 10.41 -14.28
N LYS A 198 -14.32 11.75 -14.31
CA LYS A 198 -13.21 12.60 -13.84
C LYS A 198 -12.79 12.11 -12.45
N PRO A 199 -11.51 11.73 -12.25
CA PRO A 199 -11.06 11.23 -10.97
C PRO A 199 -11.29 12.29 -9.90
N ALA A 200 -11.71 11.86 -8.71
CA ALA A 200 -11.84 12.76 -7.57
C ALA A 200 -10.50 13.49 -7.33
N PRO A 201 -10.52 14.74 -6.86
CA PRO A 201 -9.28 15.47 -6.59
C PRO A 201 -8.46 14.70 -5.57
N ASN A 202 -7.20 14.40 -5.92
CA ASN A 202 -6.28 13.70 -5.04
C ASN A 202 -5.89 14.60 -3.87
N GLN A 203 -6.60 14.44 -2.74
CA GLN A 203 -6.32 15.24 -1.54
C GLN A 203 -5.07 14.75 -0.82
N LEU A 204 -4.73 13.46 -0.98
CA LEU A 204 -3.52 12.86 -0.40
C LEU A 204 -2.26 13.56 -0.92
N ALA A 205 -2.20 13.92 -2.21
CA ALA A 205 -1.06 14.63 -2.79
C ALA A 205 -0.64 15.91 -2.04
N LYS A 206 -1.56 16.56 -1.32
CA LYS A 206 -1.30 17.78 -0.53
C LYS A 206 -0.84 17.51 0.90
N SER A 207 -1.30 16.42 1.50
CA SER A 207 -1.07 16.10 2.93
C SER A 207 -0.18 14.89 3.16
N PHE A 208 0.20 14.15 2.11
CA PHE A 208 0.95 12.90 2.21
C PHE A 208 2.23 13.03 3.04
N ALA A 209 3.06 14.03 2.73
CA ALA A 209 4.30 14.29 3.45
C ALA A 209 4.05 14.48 4.96
N ARG A 210 3.21 15.46 5.31
CA ARG A 210 3.01 15.91 6.70
C ARG A 210 2.18 14.95 7.56
N SER A 211 1.17 14.31 6.96
CA SER A 211 0.17 13.54 7.71
C SER A 211 0.44 12.03 7.69
N PHE A 212 1.29 11.54 6.77
CA PHE A 212 1.52 10.10 6.62
C PHE A 212 3.00 9.73 6.52
N PHE A 213 3.72 10.22 5.51
CA PHE A 213 5.06 9.73 5.18
C PHE A 213 6.07 10.03 6.30
N PHE A 214 6.28 11.30 6.64
CA PHE A 214 7.24 11.66 7.68
C PHE A 214 6.86 11.14 9.07
N PRO A 215 5.58 11.19 9.50
CA PRO A 215 5.18 10.54 10.74
C PRO A 215 5.51 9.05 10.81
N LEU A 216 5.37 8.30 9.70
CA LEU A 216 5.71 6.88 9.65
C LEU A 216 7.24 6.65 9.59
N ALA A 217 7.92 7.34 8.67
CA ALA A 217 9.36 7.17 8.46
C ALA A 217 10.16 7.55 9.70
N ASN A 218 9.86 8.70 10.31
CA ASN A 218 10.57 9.17 11.50
C ASN A 218 10.33 8.25 12.70
N ARG A 219 9.11 7.71 12.87
CA ARG A 219 8.83 6.75 13.96
C ARG A 219 9.54 5.43 13.74
N TYR A 220 9.62 4.95 12.51
CA TYR A 220 10.40 3.76 12.18
C TYR A 220 11.89 3.96 12.49
N GLN A 221 12.47 5.10 12.11
CA GLN A 221 13.86 5.42 12.42
C GLN A 221 14.11 5.50 13.94
N GLN A 222 13.22 6.16 14.69
CA GLN A 222 13.32 6.27 16.15
C GLN A 222 13.24 4.90 16.84
N GLU A 223 12.30 4.07 16.41
CA GLU A 223 12.12 2.70 16.89
C GLU A 223 13.39 1.86 16.64
N LEU A 224 13.96 1.92 15.44
CA LEU A 224 15.19 1.20 15.11
C LEU A 224 16.39 1.73 15.90
N ALA A 225 16.47 3.04 16.11
CA ALA A 225 17.54 3.65 16.91
C ALA A 225 17.44 3.27 18.39
N ALA A 226 16.23 3.13 18.93
CA ALA A 226 16.00 2.78 20.33
C ALA A 226 16.19 1.28 20.62
N TYR A 227 15.69 0.41 19.74
CA TYR A 227 15.58 -1.03 20.01
C TYR A 227 16.44 -1.90 19.09
N GLY A 228 16.93 -1.37 17.97
CA GLY A 228 17.72 -2.14 17.00
C GLY A 228 17.01 -3.42 16.55
N SER A 229 17.72 -4.55 16.63
CA SER A 229 17.18 -5.87 16.27
C SER A 229 16.06 -6.37 17.20
N SER A 230 15.91 -5.79 18.40
CA SER A 230 14.83 -6.15 19.33
C SER A 230 13.49 -5.49 19.01
N SER A 231 13.47 -4.50 18.10
CA SER A 231 12.22 -3.92 17.64
C SER A 231 11.32 -4.98 17.01
N VAL A 232 10.00 -4.88 17.23
CA VAL A 232 9.00 -5.69 16.51
C VAL A 232 9.08 -5.44 14.99
N PHE A 233 9.48 -4.24 14.57
CA PHE A 233 9.65 -3.91 13.14
C PHE A 233 10.93 -4.50 12.54
N ALA A 234 11.91 -4.87 13.35
CA ALA A 234 13.11 -5.60 12.90
C ALA A 234 12.92 -7.13 13.01
N SER A 235 12.26 -7.60 14.07
CA SER A 235 12.16 -9.01 14.41
C SER A 235 10.95 -9.73 13.83
N ALA A 236 9.86 -9.02 13.48
CA ALA A 236 8.65 -9.62 12.90
C ALA A 236 8.47 -9.18 11.42
N PRO A 237 8.88 -10.01 10.44
CA PRO A 237 8.81 -9.67 9.01
C PRO A 237 7.44 -9.21 8.54
N VAL A 238 6.36 -9.82 9.05
CA VAL A 238 4.98 -9.45 8.69
C VAL A 238 4.66 -7.98 8.99
N VAL A 239 5.21 -7.42 10.08
CA VAL A 239 5.00 -6.02 10.46
C VAL A 239 5.76 -5.11 9.51
N LEU A 240 7.03 -5.41 9.24
CA LEU A 240 7.85 -4.65 8.30
C LEU A 240 7.27 -4.66 6.87
N VAL A 241 6.83 -5.83 6.41
CA VAL A 241 6.18 -5.99 5.09
C VAL A 241 4.91 -5.14 5.03
N THR A 242 4.10 -5.14 6.10
CA THR A 242 2.87 -4.33 6.15
C THR A 242 3.20 -2.83 6.16
N PHE A 243 4.24 -2.42 6.89
CA PHE A 243 4.73 -1.04 6.93
C PHE A 243 5.21 -0.57 5.54
N LEU A 244 6.06 -1.35 4.88
CA LEU A 244 6.58 -1.03 3.55
C LEU A 244 5.49 -0.97 2.49
N LYS A 245 4.57 -1.93 2.49
CA LYS A 245 3.41 -1.91 1.58
C LYS A 245 2.52 -0.71 1.87
N THR A 246 2.34 -0.33 3.13
CA THR A 246 1.57 0.88 3.50
C THR A 246 2.21 2.12 2.89
N LEU A 247 3.51 2.32 3.06
CA LEU A 247 4.23 3.45 2.46
C LEU A 247 4.18 3.44 0.93
N ALA A 248 4.44 2.28 0.31
CA ALA A 248 4.38 2.14 -1.14
C ALA A 248 2.97 2.45 -1.70
N LEU A 249 1.92 1.92 -1.07
CA LEU A 249 0.55 2.20 -1.48
C LEU A 249 0.18 3.67 -1.35
N LEU A 250 0.62 4.33 -0.28
CA LEU A 250 0.40 5.77 -0.08
C LEU A 250 1.16 6.60 -1.12
N PHE A 251 2.43 6.27 -1.39
CA PHE A 251 3.26 6.95 -2.38
C PHE A 251 2.70 6.79 -3.80
N HIS A 252 2.29 5.58 -4.17
CA HIS A 252 1.58 5.32 -5.42
C HIS A 252 0.29 6.15 -5.52
N ALA A 253 -0.49 6.17 -4.45
CA ALA A 253 -1.77 6.87 -4.43
C ALA A 253 -1.63 8.39 -4.46
N SER A 254 -0.58 8.97 -3.87
CA SER A 254 -0.34 10.41 -3.90
C SER A 254 0.06 10.89 -5.29
N GLY A 255 0.78 10.06 -6.05
CA GLY A 255 1.05 10.26 -7.48
C GLY A 255 2.01 11.42 -7.81
N PRO A 256 2.23 11.71 -9.10
CA PRO A 256 3.25 12.66 -9.55
C PRO A 256 3.00 14.12 -9.13
N ALA A 257 1.74 14.46 -8.79
CA ALA A 257 1.35 15.80 -8.35
C ALA A 257 1.56 16.03 -6.84
N THR A 258 2.26 15.13 -6.17
CA THR A 258 2.57 15.23 -4.74
C THR A 258 3.44 16.44 -4.44
N VAL A 259 3.05 17.22 -3.43
CA VAL A 259 3.85 18.35 -2.95
C VAL A 259 5.13 17.82 -2.29
N GLY A 260 6.29 18.28 -2.74
CA GLY A 260 7.59 17.83 -2.21
C GLY A 260 8.01 16.44 -2.69
N LEU A 261 7.50 15.96 -3.84
CA LEU A 261 7.83 14.63 -4.35
C LEU A 261 9.34 14.32 -4.46
N PRO A 262 10.24 15.25 -4.86
CA PRO A 262 11.67 14.97 -4.90
C PRO A 262 12.23 14.58 -3.52
N GLU A 263 11.92 15.38 -2.48
CA GLU A 263 12.35 15.10 -1.10
C GLU A 263 11.79 13.75 -0.60
N LEU A 264 10.50 13.51 -0.81
CA LEU A 264 9.86 12.25 -0.43
C LEU A 264 10.48 11.04 -1.16
N THR A 265 10.85 11.22 -2.42
CA THR A 265 11.52 10.18 -3.21
C THR A 265 12.87 9.83 -2.58
N MET A 266 13.66 10.83 -2.19
CA MET A 266 14.98 10.63 -1.58
C MET A 266 14.88 9.91 -0.24
N GLU A 267 13.99 10.38 0.63
CA GLU A 267 13.76 9.79 1.95
C GLU A 267 13.26 8.35 1.83
N PHE A 268 12.38 8.08 0.86
CA PHE A 268 11.90 6.71 0.65
C PHE A 268 13.01 5.83 0.09
N TRP A 269 13.85 6.34 -0.82
CA TRP A 269 15.00 5.61 -1.34
C TRP A 269 15.98 5.23 -0.23
N ASP A 270 16.34 6.18 0.63
CA ASP A 270 17.26 5.95 1.74
C ASP A 270 16.71 4.92 2.73
N LEU A 271 15.41 4.96 3.01
CA LEU A 271 14.73 3.92 3.78
C LEU A 271 14.87 2.54 3.13
N LEU A 272 14.62 2.43 1.82
CA LEU A 272 14.74 1.14 1.10
C LEU A 272 16.18 0.62 1.05
N LEU A 273 17.16 1.50 0.84
CA LEU A 273 18.58 1.16 0.86
C LEU A 273 19.03 0.70 2.26
N SER A 274 18.47 1.26 3.33
CA SER A 274 18.77 0.84 4.71
C SER A 274 18.34 -0.61 5.00
N LEU A 275 17.35 -1.13 4.26
CA LEU A 275 16.74 -2.44 4.49
C LEU A 275 17.39 -3.59 3.71
N ARG A 276 18.37 -3.34 2.84
CA ARG A 276 18.95 -4.34 1.94
C ARG A 276 19.48 -5.58 2.64
N VAL A 277 20.13 -5.41 3.80
CA VAL A 277 20.70 -6.52 4.57
C VAL A 277 19.60 -7.40 5.14
N GLN A 278 18.56 -6.79 5.73
CA GLN A 278 17.41 -7.52 6.26
C GLN A 278 16.60 -8.19 5.15
N ALA A 279 16.41 -7.50 4.03
CA ALA A 279 15.72 -8.01 2.85
C ALA A 279 16.44 -9.23 2.24
N ALA A 280 17.77 -9.32 2.32
CA ALA A 280 18.50 -10.49 1.82
C ALA A 280 18.19 -11.78 2.61
N GLY A 281 17.72 -11.66 3.85
CA GLY A 281 17.39 -12.81 4.72
C GLY A 281 15.93 -13.28 4.65
N ASP A 282 15.01 -12.45 4.15
CA ASP A 282 13.58 -12.73 4.16
C ASP A 282 12.93 -12.37 2.81
N ILE A 283 12.41 -13.37 2.11
CA ILE A 283 11.82 -13.21 0.78
C ILE A 283 10.59 -12.30 0.75
N ALA A 284 9.79 -12.28 1.83
CA ALA A 284 8.61 -11.43 1.90
C ALA A 284 9.00 -9.96 2.09
N VAL A 285 10.01 -9.68 2.93
CA VAL A 285 10.61 -8.35 3.08
C VAL A 285 11.24 -7.90 1.76
N LEU A 286 11.99 -8.77 1.09
CA LEU A 286 12.58 -8.48 -0.21
C LEU A 286 11.54 -8.10 -1.26
N GLY A 287 10.46 -8.88 -1.35
CA GLY A 287 9.36 -8.58 -2.26
C GLY A 287 8.72 -7.23 -1.97
N ALA A 288 8.55 -6.87 -0.69
CA ALA A 288 8.02 -5.57 -0.30
C ALA A 288 8.98 -4.41 -0.65
N VAL A 289 10.29 -4.57 -0.44
CA VAL A 289 11.31 -3.57 -0.81
C VAL A 289 11.36 -3.36 -2.32
N LEU A 290 11.35 -4.43 -3.12
CA LEU A 290 11.35 -4.32 -4.58
C LEU A 290 10.05 -3.69 -5.11
N PHE A 291 8.90 -4.04 -4.53
CA PHE A 291 7.63 -3.41 -4.86
C PHE A 291 7.64 -1.90 -4.55
N ALA A 292 8.17 -1.50 -3.39
CA ALA A 292 8.33 -0.10 -3.03
C ALA A 292 9.29 0.63 -3.98
N ALA A 293 10.44 0.04 -4.31
CA ALA A 293 11.41 0.63 -5.26
C ALA A 293 10.78 0.84 -6.64
N LEU A 294 10.03 -0.15 -7.14
CA LEU A 294 9.31 -0.04 -8.41
C LEU A 294 8.26 1.08 -8.37
N THR A 295 7.56 1.20 -7.24
CA THR A 295 6.55 2.26 -7.03
C THR A 295 7.18 3.64 -7.06
N VAL A 296 8.34 3.83 -6.42
CA VAL A 296 9.02 5.13 -6.43
C VAL A 296 9.47 5.51 -7.84
N LEU A 297 9.97 4.55 -8.64
CA LEU A 297 10.33 4.79 -10.04
C LEU A 297 9.12 5.14 -10.91
N ASP A 298 7.97 4.51 -10.66
CA ASP A 298 6.77 4.70 -11.48
C ASP A 298 6.07 6.04 -11.23
N VAL A 299 6.00 6.47 -9.98
CA VAL A 299 5.33 7.72 -9.59
C VAL A 299 6.08 8.97 -10.07
N ASN A 300 7.41 8.90 -10.19
CA ASN A 300 8.22 10.01 -10.68
C ASN A 300 8.01 10.23 -12.19
N THR A 301 7.70 11.46 -12.59
CA THR A 301 7.55 11.87 -14.00
C THR A 301 8.87 11.77 -14.76
N ALA A 302 8.83 11.85 -16.10
CA ALA A 302 10.03 11.85 -16.95
C ALA A 302 11.05 12.93 -16.54
N ASP A 303 10.58 14.16 -16.30
CA ASP A 303 11.44 15.27 -15.88
C ASP A 303 12.05 15.02 -14.49
N GLN A 304 11.26 14.49 -13.55
CA GLN A 304 11.75 14.16 -12.21
C GLN A 304 12.74 12.99 -12.23
N ARG A 305 12.48 11.96 -13.03
CA ARG A 305 13.42 10.86 -13.25
C ARG A 305 14.74 11.34 -13.85
N ARG A 306 14.69 12.31 -14.77
CA ARG A 306 15.89 12.95 -15.31
C ARG A 306 16.68 13.68 -14.22
N LEU A 307 16.01 14.43 -13.34
CA LEU A 307 16.65 15.10 -12.21
C LEU A 307 17.27 14.09 -11.23
N LEU A 308 16.56 13.00 -10.91
CA LEU A 308 17.10 11.92 -10.08
C LEU A 308 18.34 11.27 -10.72
N ALA A 309 18.34 11.05 -12.03
CA ALA A 309 19.51 10.51 -12.74
C ALA A 309 20.70 11.48 -12.74
N GLN A 310 20.47 12.80 -12.65
CA GLN A 310 21.50 13.83 -12.65
C GLN A 310 22.06 14.08 -11.25
N GLU A 311 21.17 14.38 -10.30
CA GLU A 311 21.52 14.83 -8.96
C GLU A 311 21.85 13.65 -8.05
N GLU A 312 21.27 12.47 -8.34
CA GLU A 312 21.25 11.33 -7.43
C GLU A 312 21.75 10.03 -8.08
N ALA A 313 22.63 10.18 -9.09
CA ALA A 313 23.23 9.10 -9.85
C ALA A 313 23.84 8.01 -8.96
N LYS A 314 24.47 8.39 -7.83
CA LYS A 314 25.06 7.43 -6.89
C LYS A 314 24.02 6.47 -6.32
N ARG A 315 22.87 6.99 -5.84
CA ARG A 315 21.80 6.18 -5.26
C ARG A 315 21.13 5.30 -6.31
N VAL A 316 20.97 5.81 -7.54
CA VAL A 316 20.46 5.07 -8.69
C VAL A 316 21.39 3.92 -9.09
N VAL A 317 22.71 4.12 -9.04
CA VAL A 317 23.67 3.04 -9.31
C VAL A 317 23.68 2.02 -8.17
N GLU A 318 23.61 2.48 -6.92
CA GLU A 318 23.66 1.61 -5.74
C GLU A 318 22.46 0.64 -5.68
N ILE A 319 21.24 1.16 -5.88
CA ILE A 319 20.03 0.33 -6.00
C ILE A 319 20.09 -0.59 -7.24
N GLN A 320 20.58 -0.11 -8.38
CA GLN A 320 20.70 -0.92 -9.60
C GLN A 320 21.63 -2.12 -9.38
N GLN A 321 22.81 -1.88 -8.81
CA GLN A 321 23.79 -2.92 -8.49
C GLN A 321 23.22 -3.94 -7.50
N TRP A 322 22.56 -3.46 -6.44
CA TRP A 322 21.94 -4.36 -5.47
C TRP A 322 20.83 -5.21 -6.08
N VAL A 323 19.93 -4.61 -6.87
CA VAL A 323 18.83 -5.32 -7.53
C VAL A 323 19.34 -6.29 -8.58
N GLN A 324 20.44 -5.98 -9.27
CA GLN A 324 21.10 -6.91 -10.20
C GLN A 324 21.53 -8.20 -9.49
N VAL A 325 22.17 -8.09 -8.33
CA VAL A 325 22.55 -9.25 -7.51
C VAL A 325 21.31 -10.05 -7.07
N VAL A 326 20.23 -9.37 -6.68
CA VAL A 326 18.96 -10.04 -6.32
C VAL A 326 18.35 -10.78 -7.50
N PHE A 327 18.35 -10.17 -8.69
CA PHE A 327 17.82 -10.78 -9.91
C PHE A 327 18.58 -12.05 -10.30
N GLU A 328 19.92 -12.02 -10.21
CA GLU A 328 20.78 -13.16 -10.50
C GLU A 328 20.54 -14.31 -9.51
N ARG A 329 20.52 -14.02 -8.20
CA ARG A 329 20.26 -15.03 -7.15
C ARG A 329 18.88 -15.69 -7.29
N ALA A 330 17.84 -14.89 -7.53
CA ALA A 330 16.49 -15.40 -7.77
C ALA A 330 16.38 -16.19 -9.09
N GLY A 331 17.29 -15.96 -10.05
CA GLY A 331 17.36 -16.72 -11.29
C GLY A 331 18.13 -18.03 -11.20
N GLY A 332 19.08 -18.12 -10.27
CA GLY A 332 19.88 -19.31 -9.98
C GLY A 332 19.27 -20.27 -8.96
N GLY A 333 18.14 -19.90 -8.32
CA GLY A 333 17.57 -20.68 -7.21
C GLY A 333 18.46 -20.66 -5.96
N GLU A 334 19.23 -19.58 -5.78
CA GLU A 334 20.20 -19.42 -4.69
C GLU A 334 19.61 -18.65 -3.49
N MET A 335 18.28 -18.42 -3.47
CA MET A 335 17.65 -17.66 -2.41
C MET A 335 17.53 -18.52 -1.14
N VAL A 336 17.95 -17.95 0.00
CA VAL A 336 18.00 -18.66 1.29
C VAL A 336 16.61 -19.04 1.79
N SER A 337 15.59 -18.30 1.38
CA SER A 337 14.18 -18.53 1.69
C SER A 337 13.32 -18.35 0.45
N GLY A 338 12.33 -19.23 0.25
CA GLY A 338 11.36 -19.13 -0.84
C GLY A 338 11.19 -20.40 -1.66
N GLY A 339 9.95 -20.71 -2.04
CA GLY A 339 9.67 -21.73 -3.05
C GLY A 339 9.86 -21.17 -4.47
N SER A 340 9.92 -22.05 -5.47
CA SER A 340 10.08 -21.68 -6.88
C SER A 340 9.10 -20.57 -7.35
N GLU A 341 7.87 -20.58 -6.85
CA GLU A 341 6.88 -19.55 -7.19
C GLU A 341 7.20 -18.17 -6.57
N GLU A 342 7.71 -18.14 -5.34
CA GLU A 342 8.07 -16.90 -4.66
C GLU A 342 9.35 -16.32 -5.25
N GLU A 343 10.34 -17.15 -5.54
CA GLU A 343 11.55 -16.75 -6.25
C GLU A 343 11.24 -16.18 -7.64
N ALA A 344 10.31 -16.80 -8.38
CA ALA A 344 9.87 -16.28 -9.67
C ALA A 344 9.22 -14.88 -9.53
N LYS A 345 8.42 -14.65 -8.48
CA LYS A 345 7.84 -13.33 -8.19
C LYS A 345 8.92 -12.30 -7.88
N ILE A 346 9.92 -12.65 -7.05
CA ILE A 346 11.06 -11.77 -6.74
C ILE A 346 11.85 -11.44 -7.99
N ARG A 347 12.17 -12.44 -8.81
CA ARG A 347 12.88 -12.26 -10.07
C ARG A 347 12.14 -11.31 -11.01
N THR A 348 10.82 -11.44 -11.09
CA THR A 348 9.97 -10.57 -11.91
C THR A 348 9.97 -9.14 -11.40
N LEU A 349 9.86 -8.94 -10.08
CA LEU A 349 9.95 -7.61 -9.45
C LEU A 349 11.32 -6.96 -9.68
N ALA A 350 12.41 -7.71 -9.47
CA ALA A 350 13.77 -7.23 -9.67
C ALA A 350 14.02 -6.83 -11.13
N ALA A 351 13.55 -7.65 -12.08
CA ALA A 351 13.58 -7.29 -13.51
C ALA A 351 12.83 -5.99 -13.79
N GLY A 352 11.64 -5.81 -13.21
CA GLY A 352 10.84 -4.60 -13.39
C GLY A 352 11.57 -3.33 -12.93
N VAL A 353 12.24 -3.40 -11.77
CA VAL A 353 13.05 -2.30 -11.25
C VAL A 353 14.24 -1.99 -12.18
N LEU A 354 14.97 -3.02 -12.63
CA LEU A 354 16.11 -2.84 -13.54
C LEU A 354 15.71 -2.21 -14.87
N VAL A 355 14.58 -2.65 -15.45
CA VAL A 355 14.06 -2.07 -16.70
C VAL A 355 13.72 -0.60 -16.52
N LYS A 356 12.99 -0.23 -15.44
CA LYS A 356 12.62 1.17 -15.16
C LYS A 356 13.85 2.06 -14.92
N ILE A 357 14.88 1.55 -14.25
CA ILE A 357 16.15 2.27 -14.10
C ILE A 357 16.83 2.45 -15.47
N GLY A 358 16.86 1.40 -16.29
CA GLY A 358 17.41 1.45 -17.65
C GLY A 358 16.72 2.50 -18.52
N GLU A 359 15.38 2.51 -18.54
CA GLU A 359 14.58 3.51 -19.26
C GLU A 359 14.91 4.94 -18.82
N MET A 360 15.03 5.17 -17.51
CA MET A 360 15.41 6.47 -16.95
C MET A 360 16.81 6.90 -17.37
N VAL A 361 17.79 5.99 -17.34
CA VAL A 361 19.17 6.28 -17.74
C VAL A 361 19.25 6.56 -19.24
N GLU A 362 18.55 5.79 -20.07
CA GLU A 362 18.47 6.03 -21.51
C GLU A 362 17.82 7.38 -21.84
N GLU A 363 16.74 7.74 -21.14
CA GLU A 363 16.05 9.02 -21.30
C GLU A 363 16.98 10.19 -20.96
N TYR A 364 17.75 10.07 -19.87
CA TYR A 364 18.79 11.03 -19.50
C TYR A 364 19.90 11.12 -20.56
N GLN A 365 20.43 9.98 -21.04
CA GLN A 365 21.48 9.95 -22.07
C GLN A 365 21.02 10.58 -23.38
N LYS A 366 19.80 10.25 -23.86
CA LYS A 366 19.20 10.86 -25.06
C LYS A 366 19.04 12.37 -24.91
N GLY A 367 18.73 12.85 -23.71
CA GLY A 367 18.63 14.28 -23.40
C GLY A 367 19.97 15.01 -23.32
N MET A 368 21.06 14.31 -22.99
CA MET A 368 22.42 14.88 -22.88
C MET A 368 23.19 14.86 -24.21
N PHE A 369 23.11 13.75 -24.95
CA PHE A 369 23.91 13.53 -26.16
C PHE A 369 23.15 13.82 -27.46
N GLY A 370 21.87 14.20 -27.38
CA GLY A 370 20.96 14.21 -28.53
C GLY A 370 20.69 12.78 -29.02
N ARG A 371 19.74 12.60 -29.95
CA ARG A 371 19.59 11.30 -30.62
C ARG A 371 20.91 11.00 -31.35
N THR A 372 21.69 10.06 -30.84
CA THR A 372 22.72 9.41 -31.63
C THR A 372 22.03 8.68 -32.76
N THR A 373 22.02 9.30 -33.94
CA THR A 373 21.71 8.64 -35.20
C THR A 373 22.78 7.59 -35.44
N GLY A 374 22.43 6.32 -35.24
CA GLY A 374 23.24 5.15 -35.58
C GLY A 374 22.32 3.98 -35.85
#